data_AF-A0A034WCS0-F1
#
_entry.id   AF-A0A034WCS0-F1
#
_cell.length_a   1.000
_cell.length_b   1.000
_cell.length_c   1.000
_cell.angle_alpha   90.00
_cell.angle_beta   90.00
_cell.angle_gamma   90.00
#
_symmetry.space_group_name_H-M   'P 1'
#
loop_
_entity.id
_entity.type
_entity.pdbx_description
1 polymer ?
#
loop_
_entity_poly.entity_id
_entity_poly.type
_entity_poly.pdbx_seq_one_letter_code
_entity_poly.pdbx_strand_id
1 'polypeptide(L)'
;MPNKEIRSGKGKDKLKPSIRFKQLALSALINQQWLSDLIDQQRTKIPLSRPKVAGILTNNEKNILHKYRELRSDSERESLVNLMAHLTVFSQIPPKLRARLAPYAYFIILGPKRKIIEQGREPATVYFVLTGDITVTTKIWNSVKNKYIERLEYLSGPGEWLGEIDFLENQKRQQTFTSK
;
A
#
# COMPACT_ATOMS: atom_id res chain seq x y z
N MET A 1 -8.25 -24.96 -46.83
CA MET A 1 -8.26 -23.67 -46.11
C MET A 1 -9.11 -22.69 -46.91
N PRO A 2 -10.15 -22.11 -46.30
CA PRO A 2 -10.29 -20.66 -46.36
C PRO A 2 -10.59 -20.00 -45.01
N ASN A 3 -10.12 -18.76 -44.93
CA ASN A 3 -10.16 -17.74 -43.87
C ASN A 3 -11.27 -17.86 -42.81
N LYS A 4 -10.87 -17.92 -41.54
CA LYS A 4 -11.68 -17.45 -40.41
C LYS A 4 -11.34 -15.99 -40.14
N GLU A 5 -12.33 -15.13 -40.35
CA GLU A 5 -12.30 -13.72 -40.02
C GLU A 5 -11.92 -13.48 -38.56
N ILE A 6 -10.95 -12.58 -38.38
CA ILE A 6 -10.50 -12.05 -37.11
C ILE A 6 -11.65 -11.24 -36.52
N ARG A 7 -12.35 -11.82 -35.53
CA ARG A 7 -13.34 -11.10 -34.73
C ARG A 7 -12.62 -10.02 -33.91
N SER A 8 -12.77 -8.79 -34.38
CA SER A 8 -12.49 -7.53 -33.70
C SER A 8 -12.76 -7.61 -32.20
N GLY A 9 -11.75 -7.26 -31.41
CA GLY A 9 -11.73 -7.33 -29.95
C GLY A 9 -12.85 -6.51 -29.31
N LYS A 10 -13.62 -7.20 -28.49
CA LYS A 10 -14.79 -6.76 -27.72
C LYS A 10 -14.58 -5.45 -26.96
N GLY A 11 -15.65 -4.64 -26.93
CA GLY A 11 -15.74 -3.42 -26.15
C GLY A 11 -15.50 -3.64 -24.66
N LYS A 12 -15.07 -2.57 -23.99
CA LYS A 12 -14.86 -2.50 -22.54
C LYS A 12 -16.16 -2.91 -21.82
N ASP A 13 -16.27 -4.17 -21.42
CA ASP A 13 -17.39 -4.67 -20.61
C ASP A 13 -17.47 -3.81 -19.35
N LYS A 14 -18.47 -2.95 -19.29
CA LYS A 14 -18.70 -2.07 -18.14
C LYS A 14 -19.00 -2.99 -16.96
N LEU A 15 -18.08 -3.05 -15.98
CA LEU A 15 -18.30 -3.81 -14.74
C LEU A 15 -19.70 -3.49 -14.18
N LYS A 16 -20.43 -4.54 -13.78
CA LYS A 16 -21.78 -4.41 -13.20
C LYS A 16 -21.77 -3.37 -12.06
N PRO A 17 -22.83 -2.55 -11.90
CA PRO A 17 -22.88 -1.52 -10.87
C PRO A 17 -22.59 -2.04 -9.45
N SER A 18 -23.07 -3.24 -9.11
CA SER A 18 -22.80 -3.90 -7.82
C SER A 18 -21.32 -4.17 -7.58
N ILE A 19 -20.59 -4.56 -8.63
CA ILE A 19 -19.15 -4.82 -8.56
C ILE A 19 -18.37 -3.52 -8.40
N ARG A 20 -18.78 -2.47 -9.12
CA ARG A 20 -18.19 -1.12 -8.98
C ARG A 20 -18.40 -0.57 -7.59
N PHE A 21 -19.60 -0.72 -7.04
CA PHE A 21 -19.91 -0.30 -5.67
C PHE A 21 -19.09 -1.11 -4.66
N LYS A 22 -19.00 -2.43 -4.80
CA LYS A 22 -18.13 -3.27 -3.96
C LYS A 22 -16.67 -2.82 -4.02
N GLN A 23 -16.16 -2.51 -5.21
CA GLN A 23 -14.79 -2.00 -5.39
C GLN A 23 -14.60 -0.65 -4.69
N LEU A 24 -15.54 0.28 -4.86
CA LEU A 24 -15.51 1.58 -4.21
C LEU A 24 -15.53 1.42 -2.69
N ALA A 25 -16.45 0.62 -2.15
CA ALA A 25 -16.58 0.35 -0.72
C ALA A 25 -15.31 -0.28 -0.14
N LEU A 26 -14.72 -1.27 -0.81
CA LEU A 26 -13.45 -1.89 -0.38
C LEU A 26 -12.28 -0.91 -0.44
N SER A 27 -12.19 -0.11 -1.51
CA SER A 27 -11.16 0.93 -1.62
C SER A 27 -11.32 2.01 -0.56
N ALA A 28 -12.56 2.36 -0.21
CA ALA A 28 -12.88 3.28 0.85
C ALA A 28 -12.59 2.69 2.24
N LEU A 29 -12.81 1.38 2.43
CA LEU A 29 -12.49 0.66 3.68
C LEU A 29 -10.98 0.62 3.94
N ILE A 30 -10.19 0.27 2.91
CA ILE A 30 -8.72 0.25 3.01
C ILE A 30 -8.19 1.68 3.30
N ASN A 31 -8.86 2.70 2.78
CA ASN A 31 -8.56 4.10 3.02
C ASN A 31 -9.46 4.74 4.10
N GLN A 32 -10.12 3.95 4.95
CA GLN A 32 -11.16 4.47 5.86
C GLN A 32 -10.57 5.44 6.87
N GLN A 33 -9.35 5.15 7.33
CA GLN A 33 -8.59 6.02 8.22
C GLN A 33 -8.24 7.38 7.58
N TRP A 34 -8.12 7.44 6.25
CA TRP A 34 -7.92 8.69 5.50
C TRP A 34 -9.23 9.47 5.33
N LEU A 35 -10.35 8.76 5.12
CA LEU A 35 -11.67 9.39 5.03
C LEU A 35 -12.08 10.07 6.33
N SER A 36 -11.79 9.46 7.48
CA SER A 36 -12.06 10.07 8.80
C SER A 36 -11.33 11.39 8.98
N ASP A 37 -10.07 11.48 8.56
CA ASP A 37 -9.28 12.71 8.68
C ASP A 37 -9.79 13.82 7.76
N LEU A 38 -10.34 13.46 6.60
CA LEU A 38 -10.87 14.41 5.63
C LEU A 38 -12.15 15.08 6.15
N ILE A 39 -12.97 14.33 6.89
CA ILE A 39 -14.16 14.84 7.59
C ILE A 39 -13.73 15.83 8.68
N ASP A 40 -12.66 15.54 9.41
CA ASP A 40 -12.11 16.46 10.42
C ASP A 40 -11.51 17.72 9.76
N GLN A 41 -10.87 17.60 8.59
CA GLN A 41 -10.30 18.71 7.82
C GLN A 41 -11.36 19.59 7.12
N GLN A 42 -12.52 19.06 6.74
CA GLN A 42 -13.60 19.85 6.14
C GLN A 42 -14.19 20.92 7.08
N ARG A 43 -13.96 20.80 8.39
CA ARG A 43 -14.30 21.86 9.37
C ARG A 43 -13.39 23.08 9.26
N THR A 44 -12.21 22.95 8.66
CA THR A 44 -11.28 24.05 8.40
C THR A 44 -11.33 24.46 6.92
N LYS A 45 -11.80 25.68 6.64
CA LYS A 45 -11.99 26.25 5.29
C LYS A 45 -10.67 26.58 4.58
N ILE A 46 -9.83 25.60 4.27
CA ILE A 46 -8.61 25.83 3.50
C ILE A 46 -8.60 24.89 2.30
N PRO A 47 -8.63 25.41 1.05
CA PRO A 47 -8.46 24.58 -0.13
C PRO A 47 -7.00 24.13 -0.20
N LEU A 48 -6.73 22.91 0.23
CA LEU A 48 -5.40 22.32 0.15
C LEU A 48 -5.11 21.95 -1.31
N SER A 49 -4.44 22.84 -2.04
CA SER A 49 -3.86 22.54 -3.35
C SER A 49 -2.88 21.39 -3.19
N ARG A 50 -3.25 20.20 -3.69
CA ARG A 50 -2.38 19.02 -3.65
C ARG A 50 -1.29 19.22 -4.71
N PRO A 51 0.00 19.31 -4.33
CA PRO A 51 1.05 19.26 -5.34
C PRO A 51 0.92 17.93 -6.09
N LYS A 52 0.93 17.98 -7.42
CA LYS A 52 1.01 16.78 -8.26
C LYS A 52 2.39 16.19 -8.05
N VAL A 53 2.54 15.33 -7.05
CA VAL A 53 3.75 14.52 -6.90
C VAL A 53 3.80 13.62 -8.14
N ALA A 54 4.73 13.92 -9.04
CA ALA A 54 5.11 13.03 -10.13
C ALA A 54 5.59 11.74 -9.47
N GLY A 55 4.68 10.78 -9.34
CA GLY A 55 4.91 9.59 -8.56
C GLY A 55 5.79 8.62 -9.33
N ILE A 56 6.52 7.79 -8.59
CA ILE A 56 7.11 6.53 -9.08
C ILE A 56 6.08 5.70 -9.88
N LEU A 57 4.80 5.86 -9.56
CA LEU A 57 3.69 5.18 -10.21
C LEU A 57 2.85 6.14 -11.05
N THR A 58 2.49 5.70 -12.26
CA THR A 58 1.52 6.37 -13.11
C THR A 58 0.11 6.28 -12.50
N ASN A 59 -0.81 7.18 -12.88
CA ASN A 59 -2.19 7.12 -12.40
C ASN A 59 -2.89 5.81 -12.77
N ASN A 60 -2.53 5.23 -13.92
CA ASN A 60 -3.08 3.93 -14.34
C ASN A 60 -2.61 2.81 -13.41
N GLU A 61 -1.32 2.76 -13.07
CA GLU A 61 -0.76 1.77 -12.13
C GLU A 61 -1.37 1.88 -10.74
N LYS A 62 -1.52 3.11 -10.23
CA LYS A 62 -2.22 3.37 -8.95
C LYS A 62 -3.64 2.82 -8.97
N ASN A 63 -4.38 3.04 -10.07
CA ASN A 63 -5.74 2.54 -10.22
C ASN A 63 -5.80 1.00 -10.21
N ILE A 64 -4.84 0.34 -10.84
CA ILE A 64 -4.77 -1.13 -10.84
C ILE A 64 -4.47 -1.65 -9.43
N LEU A 65 -3.56 -1.01 -8.68
CA LEU A 65 -3.22 -1.38 -7.30
C LEU A 65 -4.38 -1.13 -6.30
N HIS A 66 -5.25 -0.15 -6.56
CA HIS A 66 -6.48 0.06 -5.78
C HIS A 66 -7.59 -0.93 -6.11
N LYS A 67 -7.51 -1.63 -7.24
CA LYS A 67 -8.52 -2.62 -7.64
C LYS A 67 -8.38 -3.90 -6.82
N TYR A 68 -9.50 -4.42 -6.33
CA TYR A 68 -9.50 -5.69 -5.59
C TYR A 68 -9.09 -6.85 -6.50
N ARG A 69 -8.35 -7.83 -5.95
CA ARG A 69 -7.76 -8.96 -6.70
C ARG A 69 -8.73 -9.66 -7.66
N GLU A 70 -9.93 -9.98 -7.16
CA GLU A 70 -10.97 -10.70 -7.91
C GLU A 70 -11.46 -9.93 -9.14
N LEU A 71 -11.30 -8.61 -9.12
CA LEU A 71 -11.82 -7.72 -10.17
C LEU A 71 -10.75 -7.39 -11.22
N ARG A 72 -9.48 -7.75 -10.97
CA ARG A 72 -8.38 -7.48 -11.91
C ARG A 72 -8.48 -8.41 -13.12
N SER A 73 -8.38 -7.85 -14.33
CA SER A 73 -8.26 -8.63 -15.57
C SER A 73 -6.87 -9.29 -15.67
N ASP A 74 -6.73 -10.28 -16.54
CA ASP A 74 -5.44 -10.96 -16.72
C ASP A 74 -4.36 -10.00 -17.26
N SER A 75 -4.72 -9.10 -18.18
CA SER A 75 -3.83 -8.03 -18.66
C SER A 75 -3.40 -7.03 -17.56
N GLU A 76 -4.28 -6.71 -16.62
CA GLU A 76 -3.95 -5.87 -15.45
C GLU A 76 -3.00 -6.61 -14.50
N ARG A 77 -3.16 -7.93 -14.34
CA ARG A 77 -2.26 -8.76 -13.51
C ARG A 77 -0.87 -8.83 -14.11
N GLU A 78 -0.74 -9.05 -15.42
CA GLU A 78 0.54 -9.02 -16.12
C GLU A 78 1.22 -7.65 -16.00
N SER A 79 0.45 -6.57 -16.15
CA SER A 79 0.94 -5.20 -15.97
C SER A 79 1.47 -4.97 -14.55
N LEU A 80 0.84 -5.53 -13.51
CA LEU A 80 1.33 -5.44 -12.13
C LEU A 80 2.64 -6.21 -11.92
N VAL A 81 2.78 -7.40 -12.50
CA VAL A 81 4.03 -8.18 -12.39
C VAL A 81 5.18 -7.39 -13.02
N ASN A 82 4.94 -6.80 -14.18
CA ASN A 82 5.90 -5.93 -14.85
C ASN A 82 6.19 -4.68 -14.01
N LEU A 83 5.18 -4.02 -13.46
CA LEU A 83 5.35 -2.86 -12.59
C LEU A 83 6.26 -3.19 -11.40
N MET A 84 5.98 -4.28 -10.69
CA MET A 84 6.78 -4.72 -9.56
C MET A 84 8.22 -5.03 -9.97
N ALA A 85 8.47 -5.47 -11.21
CA ALA A 85 9.82 -5.72 -11.67
C ALA A 85 10.70 -4.45 -11.77
N HIS A 86 10.09 -3.28 -11.97
CA HIS A 86 10.79 -2.00 -12.09
C HIS A 86 10.98 -1.28 -10.75
N LEU A 87 10.34 -1.76 -9.69
CA LEU A 87 10.46 -1.19 -8.35
C LEU A 87 11.64 -1.82 -7.62
N THR A 88 12.55 -0.97 -7.13
CA THR A 88 13.77 -1.39 -6.40
C THR A 88 13.46 -2.31 -5.23
N VAL A 89 12.36 -2.06 -4.52
CA VAL A 89 11.91 -2.85 -3.36
C VAL A 89 11.69 -4.33 -3.70
N PHE A 90 11.25 -4.64 -4.93
CA PHE A 90 10.94 -6.00 -5.38
C PHE A 90 12.07 -6.65 -6.18
N SER A 91 13.19 -5.95 -6.36
CA SER A 91 14.37 -6.48 -7.07
C SER A 91 14.94 -7.73 -6.37
N GLN A 92 14.88 -7.77 -5.04
CA GLN A 92 15.35 -8.87 -4.21
C GLN A 92 14.41 -10.10 -4.26
N ILE A 93 13.20 -9.96 -4.81
CA ILE A 93 12.22 -11.05 -4.88
C ILE A 93 12.33 -11.79 -6.21
N PRO A 94 12.50 -13.14 -6.21
CA PRO A 94 12.51 -13.95 -7.41
C PRO A 94 11.26 -13.76 -8.29
N PRO A 95 11.38 -13.81 -9.63
CA PRO A 95 10.25 -13.55 -10.55
C PRO A 95 9.01 -14.40 -10.27
N LYS A 96 9.20 -15.68 -9.91
CA LYS A 96 8.10 -16.59 -9.57
C LYS A 96 7.34 -16.15 -8.31
N LEU A 97 8.04 -15.65 -7.29
CA LEU A 97 7.42 -15.12 -6.08
C LEU A 97 6.75 -13.78 -6.35
N ARG A 98 7.38 -12.92 -7.16
CA ARG A 98 6.81 -11.64 -7.58
C ARG A 98 5.47 -11.81 -8.29
N ALA A 99 5.38 -12.77 -9.21
CA ALA A 99 4.13 -13.11 -9.89
C ALA A 99 3.04 -13.60 -8.93
N ARG A 100 3.42 -14.30 -7.85
CA ARG A 100 2.49 -14.74 -6.80
C ARG A 100 2.07 -13.62 -5.85
N LEU A 101 2.92 -12.63 -5.62
CA LEU A 101 2.67 -11.49 -4.73
C LEU A 101 1.84 -10.39 -5.41
N ALA A 102 2.05 -10.15 -6.71
CA ALA A 102 1.39 -9.08 -7.45
C ALA A 102 -0.14 -9.00 -7.28
N PRO A 103 -0.89 -10.12 -7.27
CA PRO A 103 -2.34 -10.09 -7.07
C PRO A 103 -2.77 -9.61 -5.67
N TYR A 104 -1.89 -9.67 -4.68
CA TYR A 104 -2.18 -9.30 -3.28
C TYR A 104 -1.61 -7.95 -2.88
N ALA A 105 -0.82 -7.31 -3.76
CA ALA A 105 -0.30 -5.98 -3.52
C ALA A 105 -1.43 -4.93 -3.61
N TYR A 106 -1.44 -4.01 -2.65
CA TYR A 106 -2.31 -2.83 -2.61
C TYR A 106 -1.46 -1.58 -2.44
N PHE A 107 -1.94 -0.47 -2.99
CA PHE A 107 -1.30 0.84 -2.85
C PHE A 107 -2.06 1.67 -1.82
N ILE A 108 -1.33 2.32 -0.93
CA ILE A 108 -1.87 3.25 0.06
C ILE A 108 -0.99 4.51 0.08
N ILE A 109 -1.62 5.65 0.38
CA ILE A 109 -0.91 6.91 0.65
C ILE A 109 -1.21 7.29 2.09
N LEU A 110 -0.16 7.48 2.87
CA LEU A 110 -0.25 7.86 4.27
C LEU A 110 0.15 9.33 4.42
N GLY A 111 -0.63 10.09 5.20
CA GLY A 111 -0.26 11.44 5.60
C GLY A 111 0.88 11.44 6.63
N PRO A 112 1.44 12.60 6.96
CA PRO A 112 2.49 12.72 7.97
C PRO A 112 1.98 12.33 9.36
N LYS A 113 2.89 11.89 10.23
CA LYS A 113 2.65 11.50 11.64
C LYS A 113 1.65 10.34 11.83
N ARG A 114 1.56 9.42 10.86
CA ARG A 114 0.67 8.25 10.93
C ARG A 114 1.44 7.02 11.40
N LYS A 115 0.90 6.32 12.40
CA LYS A 115 1.42 5.01 12.81
C LYS A 115 0.99 3.95 11.80
N ILE A 116 1.97 3.37 11.11
CA ILE A 116 1.79 2.34 10.08
C ILE A 116 1.72 0.98 10.75
N ILE A 117 2.69 0.71 11.63
CA ILE A 117 2.81 -0.48 12.44
C ILE A 117 2.99 -0.02 13.88
N GLU A 118 2.36 -0.72 14.82
CA GLU A 118 2.51 -0.45 16.26
C GLU A 118 3.09 -1.65 16.98
N GLN A 119 4.09 -1.39 17.83
CA GLN A 119 4.72 -2.39 18.68
C GLN A 119 3.70 -3.13 19.56
N GLY A 120 3.86 -4.45 19.67
CA GLY A 120 3.05 -5.35 20.47
C GLY A 120 1.79 -5.87 19.77
N ARG A 121 1.46 -5.38 18.57
CA ARG A 121 0.35 -5.92 17.77
C ARG A 121 0.76 -7.21 17.05
N GLU A 122 -0.23 -7.99 16.63
CA GLU A 122 0.00 -9.17 15.78
C GLU A 122 0.34 -8.73 14.33
N PRO A 123 1.29 -9.40 13.66
CA PRO A 123 1.70 -9.05 12.31
C PRO A 123 0.67 -9.57 11.29
N ALA A 124 0.00 -8.65 10.58
CA ALA A 124 -0.98 -9.01 9.55
C ALA A 124 -0.49 -8.80 8.10
N THR A 125 0.41 -7.82 7.90
CA THR A 125 0.78 -7.34 6.56
C THR A 125 2.21 -6.82 6.57
N VAL A 126 2.92 -6.96 5.44
CA VAL A 126 4.24 -6.36 5.20
C VAL A 126 4.06 -5.12 4.32
N TYR A 127 4.78 -4.04 4.63
CA TYR A 127 4.72 -2.80 3.85
C TYR A 127 6.03 -2.58 3.08
N PHE A 128 5.91 -1.95 1.93
CA PHE A 128 7.01 -1.63 1.02
C PHE A 128 7.06 -0.11 0.85
N VAL A 129 8.18 0.50 1.20
CA VAL A 129 8.31 1.97 1.12
C VAL A 129 8.67 2.36 -0.31
N LEU A 130 7.72 2.99 -1.01
CA LEU A 130 7.97 3.51 -2.34
C LEU A 130 8.56 4.92 -2.29
N THR A 131 8.03 5.78 -1.43
CA THR A 131 8.44 7.18 -1.30
C THR A 131 8.20 7.68 0.11
N GLY A 132 9.09 8.55 0.60
CA GLY A 132 8.98 9.21 1.90
C GLY A 132 9.84 8.53 2.97
N ASP A 133 9.91 9.20 4.12
CA ASP A 133 10.70 8.77 5.26
C ASP A 133 9.79 8.29 6.39
N ILE A 134 10.23 7.26 7.08
CA ILE A 134 9.51 6.60 8.16
C ILE A 134 10.40 6.58 9.38
N THR A 135 9.85 7.00 10.51
CA THR A 135 10.52 6.99 11.80
C THR A 135 10.23 5.67 12.49
N VAL A 136 11.28 4.94 12.86
CA VAL A 136 11.16 3.66 13.58
C VAL A 136 11.50 3.87 15.05
N THR A 137 10.56 3.56 15.93
CA THR A 137 10.69 3.76 17.37
C THR A 137 10.36 2.51 18.17
N THR A 138 11.03 2.33 19.31
CA THR A 138 10.72 1.29 20.29
C THR A 138 10.33 1.89 21.63
N LYS A 139 9.33 1.29 22.29
CA LYS A 139 8.91 1.65 23.64
C LYS A 139 9.84 0.98 24.63
N ILE A 140 10.60 1.77 25.36
CA ILE A 140 11.52 1.30 26.40
C ILE A 140 11.05 1.85 27.74
N TRP A 141 11.08 0.99 28.76
CA TRP A 141 10.77 1.41 30.12
C TRP A 141 11.89 2.30 30.67
N ASN A 142 11.55 3.52 31.09
CA ASN A 142 12.48 4.40 31.77
C ASN A 142 12.22 4.36 33.27
N SER A 143 13.12 3.72 34.03
CA SER A 143 13.03 3.60 35.49
C SER A 143 13.09 4.95 36.22
N VAL A 144 13.72 5.97 35.65
CA VAL A 144 13.83 7.31 36.25
C VAL A 144 12.51 8.06 36.18
N LYS A 145 11.80 7.96 35.05
CA LYS A 145 10.50 8.63 34.84
C LYS A 145 9.30 7.74 35.16
N ASN A 146 9.55 6.47 35.52
CA ASN A 146 8.55 5.42 35.77
C ASN A 146 7.49 5.32 34.66
N LYS A 147 7.91 5.51 33.40
CA LYS A 147 7.05 5.57 32.21
C LYS A 147 7.75 4.96 31.01
N TYR A 148 6.97 4.42 30.07
CA TYR A 148 7.46 4.02 28.75
C TYR A 148 7.78 5.28 27.92
N ILE A 149 8.96 5.30 27.32
CA ILE A 149 9.40 6.36 26.41
C ILE A 149 9.69 5.74 25.05
N GLU A 150 9.28 6.44 23.98
CA GLU A 150 9.64 6.07 22.62
C GLU A 150 11.10 6.48 22.35
N ARG A 151 11.95 5.51 22.06
CA ARG A 151 13.33 5.72 21.59
C ARG A 151 13.35 5.63 20.07
N LEU A 152 13.95 6.62 19.41
CA LEU A 152 14.26 6.55 17.98
C LEU A 152 15.37 5.52 17.76
N GLU A 153 15.13 4.53 16.91
CA GLU A 153 16.16 3.56 16.53
C GLU A 153 16.83 3.96 15.23
N TYR A 154 16.04 4.12 14.16
CA TYR A 154 16.53 4.54 12.85
C TYR A 154 15.43 5.18 12.00
N LEU A 155 15.84 5.73 10.86
CA LEU A 155 14.95 6.24 9.82
C LEU A 155 14.95 5.25 8.66
N SER A 156 13.75 4.85 8.26
CA SER A 156 13.51 3.97 7.12
C SER A 156 13.09 4.80 5.90
N GLY A 157 13.59 4.43 4.72
CA GLY A 157 13.44 5.20 3.49
C GLY A 157 12.92 4.39 2.29
N PRO A 158 12.84 5.02 1.10
CA PRO A 158 12.41 4.37 -0.13
C PRO A 158 13.28 3.15 -0.46
N GLY A 159 12.66 2.01 -0.78
CA GLY A 159 13.38 0.76 -1.06
C GLY A 159 13.26 -0.28 0.07
N GLU A 160 12.91 0.14 1.28
CA GLU A 160 12.91 -0.73 2.46
C GLU A 160 11.59 -1.46 2.67
N TRP A 161 11.70 -2.56 3.42
CA TRP A 161 10.60 -3.42 3.83
C TRP A 161 10.31 -3.11 5.30
N LEU A 162 9.03 -3.08 5.65
CA LEU A 162 8.62 -2.84 7.03
C LEU A 162 7.88 -4.04 7.58
N GLY A 163 8.40 -4.56 8.68
CA GLY A 163 7.70 -5.56 9.47
C GLY A 163 7.68 -6.95 8.82
N GLU A 164 8.65 -7.22 7.96
CA GLU A 164 8.90 -8.51 7.32
C GLU A 164 9.38 -9.56 8.33
N ILE A 165 10.25 -9.19 9.27
CA ILE A 165 10.80 -10.11 10.28
C ILE A 165 9.67 -10.60 11.20
N ASP A 166 8.92 -9.68 11.81
CA ASP A 166 7.81 -10.06 12.72
C ASP A 166 6.80 -10.99 12.02
N PHE A 167 6.52 -10.71 10.73
CA PHE A 167 5.56 -11.48 9.94
C PHE A 167 6.08 -12.88 9.60
N LEU A 168 7.37 -13.01 9.27
CA LEU A 168 8.00 -14.30 8.95
C LEU A 168 8.19 -15.18 10.19
N GLU A 169 8.56 -14.58 11.32
CA GLU A 169 8.77 -15.30 12.58
C GLU A 169 7.48 -15.54 13.38
N ASN A 170 6.35 -15.01 12.90
CA ASN A 170 5.05 -15.06 13.58
C ASN A 170 5.15 -14.56 15.03
N GLN A 171 5.83 -13.42 15.21
CA GLN A 171 6.03 -12.76 16.49
C GLN A 171 5.29 -11.42 16.54
N LYS A 172 4.98 -10.95 17.75
CA LYS A 172 4.43 -9.61 17.94
C LYS A 172 5.40 -8.55 17.44
N ARG A 173 4.84 -7.48 16.85
CA ARG A 173 5.60 -6.33 16.36
C ARG A 173 6.60 -5.84 17.39
N GLN A 174 7.89 -5.84 17.05
CA GLN A 174 8.92 -5.34 17.97
C GLN A 174 9.05 -3.82 17.96
N GLN A 175 8.72 -3.18 16.84
CA GLN A 175 8.92 -1.75 16.60
C GLN A 175 7.61 -1.05 16.20
N THR A 176 7.58 0.27 16.39
CA THR A 176 6.53 1.16 15.89
C THR A 176 7.07 1.96 14.72
N PHE A 177 6.34 1.96 13.60
CA PHE A 177 6.72 2.66 12.38
C PHE A 177 5.77 3.83 12.17
N THR A 178 6.30 5.05 12.06
CA THR A 178 5.51 6.28 11.94
C THR A 178 5.95 7.09 10.72
N SER A 179 5.02 7.46 9.83
CA SER A 179 5.33 8.34 8.70
C SER A 179 5.75 9.73 9.17
N LYS A 180 6.74 10.32 8.51
CA LYS A 180 7.21 11.68 8.81
C LYS A 180 6.32 12.74 8.17
#